data_AF-A0A7W3W2T0-F1
#
_entry.id   AF-A0A7W3W2T0-F1
#
_cell.length_a   1.000
_cell.length_b   1.000
_cell.length_c   1.000
_cell.angle_alpha   90.00
_cell.angle_beta   90.00
_cell.angle_gamma   90.00
#
_symmetry.space_group_name_H-M   'P 1'
#
loop_
_entity.id
_entity.type
_entity.pdbx_description
1 polymer ?
#
loop_
_entity_poly.entity_id
_entity_poly.type
_entity_poly.pdbx_seq_one_letter_code
_entity_poly.pdbx_strand_id
1 'polypeptide(L)'
;MNGEDLQALGLSIGQVRSAAKFHEACAQTSLTELRTIARQSQPAEQERLNDIQFMLRANAASALREAAQWRLLLSPASALSRLSQAGALFQALGQPFGYYLKSMAGSLDKQDPGRISDLMYVMYAELTGEPLDLPEFLGISEIRAHPQQQAYLIVTASSLETRTARQFTQAAARRSPHRSGVIPVGSLGTPIAKYWSVASHLLGGEPDDAFAIARLLHSMCRVYGETMEMARSNEYLWTNASAPVDVADLDISGLTAFSVRRFGPSTMADMFAETGRLDPLARIPLDLGVSLARLNPSDQE
;
A
#
# COMPACT_ATOMS: atom_id res chain seq x y z
N MET A 1 8.03 16.42 9.19
CA MET A 1 6.58 16.54 9.41
C MET A 1 6.34 17.51 10.54
N ASN A 2 5.31 18.30 10.36
CA ASN A 2 4.90 19.44 11.13
C ASN A 2 4.00 18.99 12.30
N GLY A 3 4.13 19.63 13.46
CA GLY A 3 3.20 19.42 14.58
C GLY A 3 1.74 19.74 14.23
N GLU A 4 1.52 20.40 13.09
CA GLU A 4 0.22 20.74 12.52
C GLU A 4 -0.62 19.51 12.16
N ASP A 5 -0.04 18.44 11.59
CA ASP A 5 -0.78 17.22 11.24
C ASP A 5 -1.31 16.52 12.49
N LEU A 6 -0.48 16.41 13.52
CA LEU A 6 -0.86 15.84 14.81
C LEU A 6 -1.92 16.70 15.52
N GLN A 7 -1.81 18.02 15.40
CA GLN A 7 -2.80 18.96 15.92
C GLN A 7 -4.15 18.78 15.20
N ALA A 8 -4.15 18.65 13.88
CA ALA A 8 -5.36 18.40 13.09
C ALA A 8 -6.02 17.06 13.48
N LEU A 9 -5.21 16.04 13.77
CA LEU A 9 -5.69 14.75 14.29
C LEU A 9 -6.13 14.81 15.77
N GLY A 10 -5.78 15.87 16.51
CA GLY A 10 -6.01 15.91 17.96
C GLY A 10 -5.22 14.83 18.73
N LEU A 11 -4.04 14.46 18.22
CA LEU A 11 -3.18 13.42 18.80
C LEU A 11 -1.89 14.03 19.36
N SER A 12 -1.47 13.55 20.53
CA SER A 12 -0.15 13.86 21.05
C SER A 12 0.93 12.97 20.45
N ILE A 13 2.17 13.48 20.39
CA ILE A 13 3.35 12.68 20.02
C ILE A 13 3.48 11.43 20.91
N GLY A 14 3.10 11.53 22.19
CA GLY A 14 3.12 10.41 23.13
C GLY A 14 2.17 9.29 22.72
N GLN A 15 0.93 9.61 22.35
CA GLN A 15 -0.05 8.63 21.88
C GLN A 15 0.42 7.92 20.61
N VAL A 16 0.89 8.68 19.62
CA VAL A 16 1.39 8.12 18.34
C VAL A 16 2.58 7.18 18.58
N ARG A 17 3.53 7.56 19.45
CA ARG A 17 4.67 6.70 19.82
C ARG A 17 4.23 5.43 20.54
N SER A 18 3.27 5.53 21.46
CA SER A 18 2.77 4.38 22.20
C SER A 18 2.05 3.39 21.28
N ALA A 19 1.20 3.89 20.38
CA ALA A 19 0.51 3.07 19.38
C ALA A 19 1.51 2.35 18.45
N ALA A 20 2.48 3.09 17.89
CA ALA A 20 3.54 2.48 17.07
C ALA A 20 4.28 1.36 17.81
N LYS A 21 4.70 1.59 19.07
CA LYS A 21 5.40 0.58 19.88
C LYS A 21 4.53 -0.63 20.21
N PHE A 22 3.25 -0.43 20.46
CA PHE A 22 2.31 -1.50 20.72
C PHE A 22 2.23 -2.47 19.53
N HIS A 23 1.98 -1.96 18.32
CA HIS A 23 1.91 -2.79 17.12
C HIS A 23 3.26 -3.45 16.79
N GLU A 24 4.39 -2.78 17.05
CA GLU A 24 5.72 -3.42 16.93
C GLU A 24 5.90 -4.59 17.90
N ALA A 25 5.44 -4.46 19.14
CA ALA A 25 5.49 -5.53 20.12
C ALA A 25 4.60 -6.71 19.70
N CYS A 26 3.39 -6.45 19.20
CA CYS A 26 2.50 -7.47 18.65
C CYS A 26 3.18 -8.24 17.50
N ALA A 27 3.79 -7.53 16.55
CA ALA A 27 4.52 -8.16 15.46
C ALA A 27 5.69 -9.02 15.95
N GLN A 28 6.47 -8.52 16.90
CA GLN A 28 7.63 -9.23 17.45
C GLN A 28 7.21 -10.52 18.18
N THR A 29 6.08 -10.51 18.88
CA THR A 29 5.51 -11.72 19.49
C THR A 29 5.21 -12.78 18.43
N SER A 30 4.44 -12.43 17.39
CA SER A 30 4.11 -13.37 16.31
C SER A 30 5.35 -13.89 15.57
N LEU A 31 6.35 -13.03 15.32
CA LEU A 31 7.62 -13.44 14.70
C LEU A 31 8.44 -14.37 15.59
N THR A 32 8.39 -14.17 16.91
CA THR A 32 9.11 -15.04 17.87
C THR A 32 8.46 -16.42 17.93
N GLU A 33 7.14 -16.49 17.98
CA GLU A 33 6.39 -17.75 17.91
C GLU A 33 6.64 -18.48 16.59
N LEU A 34 6.62 -17.76 15.46
CA LEU A 34 6.90 -18.33 14.14
C LEU A 34 8.29 -19.00 14.09
N ARG A 35 9.33 -18.35 14.67
CA ARG A 35 10.68 -18.91 14.76
C ARG A 35 10.74 -20.15 15.65
N THR A 36 9.95 -20.19 16.73
CA THR A 36 9.87 -21.33 17.64
C THR A 36 9.27 -22.54 16.94
N ILE A 37 8.15 -22.35 16.24
CA ILE A 37 7.46 -23.42 15.49
C ILE A 37 8.36 -23.99 14.39
N ALA A 38 9.05 -23.13 13.63
CA ALA A 38 9.96 -23.56 12.57
C ALA A 38 11.11 -24.47 13.06
N ARG A 39 11.47 -24.41 14.34
CA ARG A 39 12.51 -25.27 14.95
C ARG A 39 11.98 -26.61 15.47
N GLN A 40 10.68 -26.73 15.69
CA GLN A 40 10.05 -27.87 16.35
C GLN A 40 9.29 -28.81 15.39
N SER A 41 9.30 -28.51 14.09
CA SER A 41 8.43 -29.17 13.12
C SER A 41 8.77 -30.66 12.95
N GLN A 42 7.88 -31.54 13.42
CA GLN A 42 7.88 -32.97 13.10
C GLN A 42 6.98 -33.22 11.87
N PRO A 43 7.29 -34.20 11.00
CA PRO A 43 6.56 -34.43 9.74
C PRO A 43 5.06 -34.72 9.90
N ALA A 44 4.65 -35.31 11.04
CA ALA A 44 3.26 -35.75 11.26
C ALA A 44 2.26 -34.62 11.53
N GLU A 45 2.73 -33.40 11.83
CA GLU A 45 1.87 -32.25 12.15
C GLU A 45 1.92 -31.14 11.09
N GLN A 46 2.52 -31.41 9.93
CA GLN A 46 2.91 -30.39 8.96
C GLN A 46 1.75 -29.50 8.48
N GLU A 47 0.57 -30.07 8.24
CA GLU A 47 -0.60 -29.31 7.75
C GLU A 47 -1.10 -28.30 8.79
N ARG A 48 -1.31 -28.73 10.04
CA ARG A 48 -1.69 -27.85 11.15
C ARG A 48 -0.62 -26.77 11.40
N LEU A 49 0.65 -27.13 11.28
CA LEU A 49 1.75 -26.18 11.44
C LEU A 49 1.75 -25.14 10.32
N ASN A 50 1.38 -25.50 9.09
CA ASN A 50 1.27 -24.56 7.97
C ASN A 50 0.20 -23.48 8.25
N ASP A 51 -0.97 -23.87 8.76
CA ASP A 51 -2.05 -22.93 9.12
C ASP A 51 -1.60 -21.95 10.23
N ILE A 52 -0.94 -22.46 11.27
CA ILE A 52 -0.42 -21.63 12.35
C ILE A 52 0.65 -20.67 11.82
N GLN A 53 1.56 -21.16 10.97
CA GLN A 53 2.60 -20.32 10.35
C GLN A 53 2.00 -19.23 9.47
N PHE A 54 0.96 -19.55 8.68
CA PHE A 54 0.21 -18.58 7.90
C PHE A 54 -0.37 -17.49 8.80
N MET A 55 -1.12 -17.88 9.84
CA MET A 55 -1.74 -16.95 10.79
C MET A 55 -0.73 -16.05 11.49
N LEU A 56 0.37 -16.61 11.99
CA LEU A 56 1.42 -15.83 12.66
C LEU A 56 2.10 -14.84 11.71
N ARG A 57 2.34 -15.26 10.45
CA ARG A 57 2.91 -14.37 9.43
C ARG A 57 1.95 -13.26 9.04
N ALA A 58 0.67 -13.55 8.88
CA ALA A 58 -0.37 -12.56 8.60
C ALA A 58 -0.51 -11.55 9.76
N ASN A 59 -0.54 -12.03 11.00
CA ASN A 59 -0.59 -11.17 12.18
C ASN A 59 0.65 -10.25 12.28
N ALA A 60 1.85 -10.78 12.06
CA ALA A 60 3.07 -9.98 12.04
C ALA A 60 3.05 -8.94 10.92
N ALA A 61 2.60 -9.30 9.72
CA ALA A 61 2.52 -8.38 8.58
C ALA A 61 1.56 -7.22 8.84
N SER A 62 0.35 -7.51 9.31
CA SER A 62 -0.67 -6.51 9.66
C SER A 62 -0.22 -5.59 10.79
N ALA A 63 0.38 -6.15 11.85
CA ALA A 63 0.88 -5.35 12.95
C ALA A 63 2.06 -4.45 12.53
N LEU A 64 2.97 -4.91 11.66
CA LEU A 64 4.04 -4.06 11.10
C LEU A 64 3.49 -2.96 10.19
N ARG A 65 2.45 -3.25 9.39
CA ARG A 65 1.73 -2.26 8.58
C ARG A 65 1.14 -1.16 9.46
N GLU A 66 0.44 -1.54 10.53
CA GLU A 66 -0.16 -0.60 11.48
C GLU A 66 0.91 0.22 12.22
N ALA A 67 1.98 -0.43 12.69
CA ALA A 67 3.12 0.26 13.27
C ALA A 67 3.72 1.29 12.30
N ALA A 68 3.80 0.96 11.00
CA ALA A 68 4.28 1.88 9.98
C ALA A 68 3.35 3.08 9.82
N GLN A 69 2.03 2.90 9.83
CA GLN A 69 1.06 3.99 9.74
C GLN A 69 1.23 5.00 10.88
N TRP A 70 1.36 4.52 12.12
CA TRP A 70 1.64 5.39 13.25
C TRP A 70 3.02 6.06 13.15
N ARG A 71 4.03 5.35 12.66
CA ARG A 71 5.38 5.92 12.46
C ARG A 71 5.41 6.97 11.35
N LEU A 72 4.58 6.85 10.32
CA LEU A 72 4.46 7.85 9.27
C LEU A 72 4.09 9.21 9.85
N LEU A 73 3.29 9.24 10.93
CA LEU A 73 2.90 10.43 11.70
C LEU A 73 3.95 10.95 12.70
N LEU A 74 5.09 10.26 12.85
CA LEU A 74 6.28 10.81 13.54
C LEU A 74 7.40 11.22 12.58
N SER A 75 7.75 10.32 11.67
CA SER A 75 8.81 10.53 10.68
C SER A 75 8.64 9.51 9.55
N PRO A 76 8.37 9.95 8.32
CA PRO A 76 8.22 9.03 7.18
C PRO A 76 9.43 8.10 6.99
N ALA A 77 10.66 8.59 7.24
CA ALA A 77 11.87 7.77 7.19
C ALA A 77 11.85 6.61 8.19
N SER A 78 11.30 6.82 9.39
CA SER A 78 11.22 5.79 10.42
C SER A 78 10.22 4.68 10.09
N ALA A 79 9.25 4.95 9.21
CA ALA A 79 8.24 3.98 8.78
C ALA A 79 8.75 3.02 7.70
N LEU A 80 9.73 3.45 6.88
CA LEU A 80 10.23 2.68 5.73
C LEU A 80 10.64 1.25 6.09
N SER A 81 11.40 1.08 7.18
CA SER A 81 11.83 -0.26 7.61
C SER A 81 10.67 -1.18 7.98
N ARG A 82 9.55 -0.64 8.49
CA ARG A 82 8.36 -1.41 8.87
C ARG A 82 7.48 -1.72 7.66
N LEU A 83 7.35 -0.77 6.74
CA LEU A 83 6.71 -1.00 5.44
C LEU A 83 7.41 -2.10 4.65
N SER A 84 8.74 -2.05 4.59
CA SER A 84 9.58 -3.07 3.94
C SER A 84 9.40 -4.45 4.57
N GLN A 85 9.45 -4.55 5.91
CA GLN A 85 9.25 -5.82 6.63
C GLN A 85 7.82 -6.36 6.48
N ALA A 86 6.79 -5.53 6.63
CA ALA A 86 5.41 -5.90 6.38
C ALA A 86 5.24 -6.40 4.94
N GLY A 87 5.82 -5.69 3.98
CA GLY A 87 5.77 -6.03 2.57
C GLY A 87 6.41 -7.38 2.27
N ALA A 88 7.58 -7.67 2.86
CA ALA A 88 8.23 -8.98 2.72
C ALA A 88 7.39 -10.13 3.30
N LEU A 89 6.69 -9.90 4.43
CA LEU A 89 5.79 -10.91 5.01
C LEU A 89 4.55 -11.13 4.15
N PHE A 90 3.93 -10.08 3.60
CA PHE A 90 2.82 -10.21 2.66
C PHE A 90 3.24 -10.90 1.36
N GLN A 91 4.42 -10.60 0.82
CA GLN A 91 4.97 -11.33 -0.33
C GLN A 91 5.14 -12.83 -0.03
N ALA A 92 5.63 -13.17 1.17
CA ALA A 92 5.75 -14.56 1.62
C ALA A 92 4.39 -15.26 1.84
N LEU A 93 3.29 -14.50 1.91
CA LEU A 93 1.91 -14.99 1.90
C LEU A 93 1.29 -14.98 0.50
N GLY A 94 2.07 -14.71 -0.55
CA GLY A 94 1.57 -14.62 -1.93
C GLY A 94 0.71 -13.38 -2.22
N GLN A 95 0.71 -12.37 -1.36
CA GLN A 95 -0.17 -11.20 -1.47
C GLN A 95 0.54 -10.04 -2.21
N PRO A 96 0.04 -9.60 -3.38
CA PRO A 96 0.58 -8.47 -4.13
C PRO A 96 0.70 -7.15 -3.37
N PHE A 97 -0.12 -6.94 -2.34
CA PHE A 97 0.03 -5.83 -1.42
C PHE A 97 1.45 -5.71 -0.83
N GLY A 98 2.17 -6.83 -0.71
CA GLY A 98 3.56 -6.82 -0.29
C GLY A 98 4.50 -6.08 -1.24
N TYR A 99 4.30 -6.22 -2.56
CA TYR A 99 5.06 -5.45 -3.57
C TYR A 99 4.72 -3.97 -3.50
N TYR A 100 3.45 -3.63 -3.26
CA TYR A 100 3.01 -2.25 -3.08
C TYR A 100 3.73 -1.57 -1.90
N LEU A 101 3.76 -2.22 -0.73
CA LEU A 101 4.44 -1.70 0.46
C LEU A 101 5.95 -1.56 0.26
N LYS A 102 6.62 -2.55 -0.35
CA LYS A 102 8.06 -2.47 -0.64
C LYS A 102 8.39 -1.40 -1.68
N SER A 103 7.56 -1.25 -2.71
CA SER A 103 7.71 -0.19 -3.70
C SER A 103 7.53 1.19 -3.07
N MET A 104 6.51 1.36 -2.22
CA MET A 104 6.32 2.58 -1.45
C MET A 104 7.53 2.88 -0.55
N ALA A 105 8.09 1.85 0.10
CA ALA A 105 9.28 1.96 0.94
C ALA A 105 10.60 2.14 0.16
N GLY A 106 10.60 2.05 -1.18
CA GLY A 106 11.82 2.09 -1.99
C GLY A 106 12.73 0.87 -1.78
N SER A 107 12.18 -0.26 -1.31
CA SER A 107 12.95 -1.44 -0.86
C SER A 107 12.61 -2.71 -1.64
N LEU A 108 12.34 -2.59 -2.94
CA LEU A 108 12.15 -3.75 -3.79
C LEU A 108 13.48 -4.50 -3.95
N ASP A 109 13.42 -5.83 -3.84
CA ASP A 109 14.57 -6.69 -4.10
C ASP A 109 14.83 -6.76 -5.62
N LYS A 110 16.06 -7.11 -6.01
CA LYS A 110 16.45 -7.24 -7.43
C LYS A 110 15.53 -8.19 -8.23
N GLN A 111 14.93 -9.18 -7.57
CA GLN A 111 14.03 -10.16 -8.21
C GLN A 111 12.59 -9.66 -8.32
N ASP A 112 12.18 -8.67 -7.53
CA ASP A 112 10.77 -8.24 -7.44
C ASP A 112 10.21 -7.74 -8.79
N PRO A 113 10.94 -6.92 -9.59
CA PRO A 113 10.40 -6.46 -10.88
C PRO A 113 10.09 -7.60 -11.86
N GLY A 114 10.90 -8.67 -11.84
CA GLY A 114 10.64 -9.87 -12.64
C GLY A 114 9.36 -10.57 -12.20
N ARG A 115 9.21 -10.81 -10.88
CA ARG A 115 8.01 -11.43 -10.31
C ARG A 115 6.74 -10.61 -10.57
N ILE A 116 6.82 -9.29 -10.45
CA ILE A 116 5.70 -8.40 -10.77
C ILE A 116 5.34 -8.53 -12.25
N SER A 117 6.32 -8.58 -13.15
CA SER A 117 6.07 -8.81 -14.58
C SER A 117 5.39 -10.15 -14.85
N ASP A 118 5.80 -11.22 -14.16
CA ASP A 118 5.18 -12.55 -14.29
C ASP A 118 3.72 -12.54 -13.83
N LEU A 119 3.44 -11.91 -12.67
CA LEU A 119 2.07 -11.75 -12.16
C LEU A 119 1.20 -10.88 -13.09
N MET A 120 1.78 -9.84 -13.70
CA MET A 120 1.10 -9.03 -14.69
C MET A 120 0.80 -9.79 -15.98
N TYR A 121 1.72 -10.68 -16.41
CA TYR A 121 1.47 -11.58 -17.53
C TYR A 121 0.33 -12.54 -17.24
N VAL A 122 0.28 -13.11 -16.02
CA VAL A 122 -0.84 -13.96 -15.58
C VAL A 122 -2.17 -13.23 -15.71
N MET A 123 -2.26 -12.01 -15.16
CA MET A 123 -3.48 -11.21 -15.23
C MET A 123 -3.84 -10.83 -16.68
N TYR A 124 -2.84 -10.54 -17.52
CA TYR A 124 -3.06 -10.27 -18.94
C TYR A 124 -3.65 -11.49 -19.67
N ALA A 125 -3.02 -12.66 -19.53
CA ALA A 125 -3.42 -13.87 -20.24
C ALA A 125 -4.84 -14.31 -19.89
N GLU A 126 -5.25 -14.14 -18.63
CA GLU A 126 -6.62 -14.40 -18.19
C GLU A 126 -7.63 -13.48 -18.89
N LEU A 127 -7.32 -12.18 -19.00
CA LEU A 127 -8.18 -11.21 -19.67
C LEU A 127 -8.31 -11.47 -21.18
N THR A 128 -7.36 -12.20 -21.78
CA THR A 128 -7.31 -12.45 -23.22
C THR A 128 -7.61 -13.88 -23.62
N GLY A 129 -7.74 -14.80 -22.66
CA GLY A 129 -7.84 -16.23 -22.93
C GLY A 129 -6.57 -16.84 -23.53
N GLU A 130 -5.41 -16.20 -23.33
CA GLU A 130 -4.12 -16.77 -23.76
C GLU A 130 -3.75 -17.95 -22.86
N PRO A 131 -3.16 -19.02 -23.42
CA PRO A 131 -2.73 -20.16 -22.62
C PRO A 131 -1.61 -19.74 -21.65
N LEU A 132 -1.77 -20.13 -20.39
CA LEU A 132 -0.75 -19.93 -19.35
C LEU A 132 0.20 -21.12 -19.33
N ASP A 133 1.38 -20.96 -19.92
CA ASP A 133 2.51 -21.87 -19.70
C ASP A 133 3.40 -21.30 -18.58
N LEU A 134 2.83 -21.20 -17.38
CA LEU A 134 3.54 -20.77 -16.19
C LEU A 134 3.48 -21.85 -15.12
N PRO A 135 4.56 -22.03 -14.33
CA PRO A 135 4.53 -22.92 -13.19
C PRO A 135 3.39 -22.57 -12.24
N GLU A 136 2.68 -23.58 -11.75
CA GLU A 136 1.61 -23.49 -10.74
C GLU A 136 2.07 -22.79 -9.43
N PHE A 137 3.39 -22.62 -9.28
CA PHE A 137 4.12 -22.18 -8.10
C PHE A 137 4.01 -20.69 -7.72
N LEU A 138 3.35 -19.84 -8.50
CA LEU A 138 3.31 -18.39 -8.22
C LEU A 138 2.18 -17.94 -7.26
N GLY A 139 1.49 -18.85 -6.56
CA GLY A 139 0.34 -18.49 -5.71
C GLY A 139 -0.81 -17.87 -6.51
N ILE A 140 -0.86 -18.21 -7.81
CA ILE A 140 -1.65 -17.55 -8.83
C ILE A 140 -3.15 -17.58 -8.53
N SER A 141 -3.64 -18.68 -7.96
CA SER A 141 -5.07 -18.88 -7.70
C SER A 141 -5.67 -17.83 -6.75
N GLU A 142 -4.90 -17.32 -5.79
CA GLU A 142 -5.39 -16.35 -4.80
C GLU A 142 -5.44 -14.93 -5.39
N ILE A 143 -4.46 -14.54 -6.21
CA ILE A 143 -4.44 -13.21 -6.84
C ILE A 143 -5.65 -13.03 -7.78
N ARG A 144 -6.05 -14.11 -8.47
CA ARG A 144 -7.22 -14.13 -9.35
C ARG A 144 -8.53 -13.86 -8.60
N ALA A 145 -8.66 -14.38 -7.37
CA ALA A 145 -9.89 -14.31 -6.60
C ALA A 145 -10.05 -12.99 -5.81
N HIS A 146 -9.00 -12.17 -5.70
CA HIS A 146 -8.97 -11.01 -4.80
C HIS A 146 -8.75 -9.69 -5.56
N PRO A 147 -9.83 -8.99 -5.98
CA PRO A 147 -9.75 -7.73 -6.72
C PRO A 147 -8.87 -6.65 -6.05
N GLN A 148 -8.87 -6.58 -4.71
CA GLN A 148 -7.98 -5.69 -3.96
C GLN A 148 -6.50 -5.98 -4.22
N GLN A 149 -6.09 -7.25 -4.28
CA GLN A 149 -4.71 -7.63 -4.58
C GLN A 149 -4.33 -7.27 -6.02
N GLN A 150 -5.26 -7.39 -6.96
CA GLN A 150 -5.05 -6.97 -8.35
C GLN A 150 -4.87 -5.45 -8.45
N ALA A 151 -5.62 -4.67 -7.66
CA ALA A 151 -5.48 -3.21 -7.58
C ALA A 151 -4.07 -2.80 -7.11
N TYR A 152 -3.57 -3.45 -6.06
CA TYR A 152 -2.21 -3.19 -5.58
C TYR A 152 -1.14 -3.60 -6.59
N LEU A 153 -1.34 -4.74 -7.25
CA LEU A 153 -0.42 -5.23 -8.28
C LEU A 153 -0.33 -4.25 -9.46
N ILE A 154 -1.46 -3.83 -10.04
CA ILE A 154 -1.47 -3.01 -11.25
C ILE A 154 -0.90 -1.62 -11.00
N VAL A 155 -1.19 -1.01 -9.85
CA VAL A 155 -0.60 0.29 -9.47
C VAL A 155 0.90 0.15 -9.26
N THR A 156 1.34 -0.90 -8.57
CA THR A 156 2.77 -1.15 -8.36
C THR A 156 3.49 -1.39 -9.68
N ALA A 157 2.94 -2.20 -10.59
CA ALA A 157 3.52 -2.44 -11.90
C ALA A 157 3.57 -1.17 -12.76
N SER A 158 2.55 -0.30 -12.64
CA SER A 158 2.48 0.98 -13.37
C SER A 158 3.48 2.01 -12.87
N SER A 159 3.96 1.88 -11.63
CA SER A 159 5.01 2.75 -11.08
C SER A 159 6.44 2.27 -11.38
N LEU A 160 6.60 1.08 -11.97
CA LEU A 160 7.90 0.56 -12.38
C LEU A 160 8.23 0.92 -13.83
N GLU A 161 9.49 1.27 -14.09
CA GLU A 161 9.99 1.62 -15.43
C GLU A 161 10.48 0.39 -16.24
N THR A 162 9.95 -0.80 -15.98
CA THR A 162 10.38 -2.00 -16.72
C THR A 162 9.59 -2.18 -18.01
N ARG A 163 10.29 -2.34 -19.15
CA ARG A 163 9.67 -2.46 -20.48
C ARG A 163 8.68 -3.62 -20.57
N THR A 164 9.03 -4.78 -20.02
CA THR A 164 8.20 -6.00 -20.07
C THR A 164 6.93 -5.86 -19.25
N ALA A 165 7.04 -5.38 -17.99
CA ALA A 165 5.85 -5.17 -17.17
C ALA A 165 4.94 -4.12 -17.80
N ARG A 166 5.49 -3.06 -18.41
CA ARG A 166 4.70 -2.00 -19.04
C ARG A 166 3.75 -2.52 -20.12
N GLN A 167 4.18 -3.44 -20.98
CA GLN A 167 3.32 -4.00 -22.03
C GLN A 167 2.10 -4.73 -21.44
N PHE A 168 2.33 -5.66 -20.51
CA PHE A 168 1.24 -6.41 -19.88
C PHE A 168 0.35 -5.52 -19.02
N THR A 169 0.94 -4.55 -18.31
CA THR A 169 0.20 -3.59 -17.50
C THR A 169 -0.69 -2.69 -18.34
N GLN A 170 -0.22 -2.18 -19.48
CA GLN A 170 -1.05 -1.39 -20.39
C GLN A 170 -2.23 -2.21 -20.94
N ALA A 171 -1.99 -3.47 -21.31
CA ALA A 171 -3.04 -4.32 -21.81
C ALA A 171 -4.08 -4.66 -20.72
N ALA A 172 -3.64 -5.01 -19.52
CA ALA A 172 -4.52 -5.29 -18.38
C ALA A 172 -5.30 -4.04 -17.94
N ALA A 173 -4.65 -2.87 -17.90
CA ALA A 173 -5.28 -1.59 -17.56
C ALA A 173 -6.40 -1.22 -18.54
N ARG A 174 -6.29 -1.61 -19.82
CA ARG A 174 -7.28 -1.32 -20.86
C ARG A 174 -8.41 -2.35 -20.95
N ARG A 175 -8.13 -3.62 -20.68
CA ARG A 175 -9.07 -4.74 -20.90
C ARG A 175 -9.81 -5.20 -19.65
N SER A 176 -9.29 -4.89 -18.46
CA SER A 176 -9.88 -5.38 -17.21
C SER A 176 -11.29 -4.83 -16.97
N PRO A 177 -12.23 -5.66 -16.48
CA PRO A 177 -13.56 -5.20 -16.06
C PRO A 177 -13.50 -4.25 -14.85
N HIS A 178 -12.39 -4.23 -14.11
CA HIS A 178 -12.23 -3.36 -12.94
C HIS A 178 -12.15 -1.86 -13.30
N ARG A 179 -11.95 -1.50 -14.57
CA ARG A 179 -11.98 -0.10 -15.04
C ARG A 179 -13.29 0.63 -14.73
N SER A 180 -14.40 -0.10 -14.70
CA SER A 180 -15.72 0.40 -14.33
C SER A 180 -16.26 -0.29 -13.07
N GLY A 181 -15.40 -0.99 -12.33
CA GLY A 181 -15.78 -1.74 -11.14
C GLY A 181 -16.00 -0.85 -9.92
N VAL A 182 -16.95 -1.24 -9.09
CA VAL A 182 -17.30 -0.55 -7.83
C VAL A 182 -16.91 -1.35 -6.58
N ILE A 183 -16.15 -2.43 -6.75
CA ILE A 183 -15.67 -3.25 -5.64
C ILE A 183 -14.82 -2.37 -4.72
N PRO A 184 -15.11 -2.33 -3.40
CA PRO A 184 -14.35 -1.50 -2.46
C PRO A 184 -12.94 -2.06 -2.25
N VAL A 185 -11.97 -1.16 -2.14
CA VAL A 185 -10.56 -1.44 -1.87
C VAL A 185 -10.06 -0.53 -0.74
N GLY A 186 -9.26 -1.08 0.16
CA GLY A 186 -8.71 -0.34 1.30
C GLY A 186 -9.74 -0.02 2.38
N SER A 187 -9.30 0.64 3.44
CA SER A 187 -10.14 0.96 4.62
C SER A 187 -11.24 1.99 4.34
N LEU A 188 -11.05 2.86 3.35
CA LEU A 188 -12.04 3.85 2.92
C LEU A 188 -13.09 3.28 1.95
N GLY A 189 -12.99 2.00 1.58
CA GLY A 189 -13.88 1.39 0.59
C GLY A 189 -13.79 2.05 -0.79
N THR A 190 -12.60 2.51 -1.16
CA THR A 190 -12.35 3.22 -2.43
C THR A 190 -12.69 2.30 -3.61
N PRO A 191 -13.53 2.73 -4.57
CA PRO A 191 -13.85 1.91 -5.73
C PRO A 191 -12.60 1.50 -6.51
N ILE A 192 -12.50 0.20 -6.84
CA ILE A 192 -11.37 -0.39 -7.58
C ILE A 192 -11.05 0.35 -8.88
N ALA A 193 -12.06 0.90 -9.58
CA ALA A 193 -11.88 1.71 -10.78
C ALA A 193 -10.94 2.91 -10.58
N LYS A 194 -10.85 3.47 -9.38
CA LYS A 194 -9.92 4.57 -9.07
C LYS A 194 -8.46 4.10 -9.14
N TYR A 195 -8.14 2.91 -8.63
CA TYR A 195 -6.79 2.33 -8.71
C TYR A 195 -6.40 2.04 -10.16
N TRP A 196 -7.34 1.51 -10.97
CA TRP A 196 -7.13 1.32 -12.40
C TRP A 196 -6.92 2.63 -13.16
N SER A 197 -7.65 3.68 -12.78
CA SER A 197 -7.50 5.01 -13.37
C SER A 197 -6.13 5.59 -13.05
N VAL A 198 -5.69 5.53 -11.79
CA VAL A 198 -4.34 5.96 -11.39
C VAL A 198 -3.26 5.16 -12.13
N ALA A 199 -3.38 3.83 -12.17
CA ALA A 199 -2.45 2.97 -12.92
C ALA A 199 -2.37 3.37 -14.41
N SER A 200 -3.50 3.63 -15.06
CA SER A 200 -3.56 4.04 -16.46
C SER A 200 -2.85 5.38 -16.70
N HIS A 201 -3.03 6.35 -15.81
CA HIS A 201 -2.40 7.66 -15.88
C HIS A 201 -0.89 7.61 -15.58
N LEU A 202 -0.45 6.79 -14.63
CA LEU A 202 0.98 6.54 -14.37
C LEU A 202 1.69 5.98 -15.62
N LEU A 203 1.01 5.11 -16.37
CA LEU A 203 1.50 4.52 -17.61
C LEU A 203 1.52 5.50 -18.80
N GLY A 204 0.66 6.53 -18.80
CA GLY A 204 0.65 7.59 -19.81
C GLY A 204 1.89 8.47 -19.65
N GLY A 205 1.96 9.20 -18.54
CA GLY A 205 3.11 10.03 -18.19
C GLY A 205 3.05 11.46 -18.70
N GLU A 206 1.90 11.91 -19.19
CA GLU A 206 1.69 13.26 -19.70
C GLU A 206 1.23 14.22 -18.57
N PRO A 207 1.35 15.55 -18.73
CA PRO A 207 0.87 16.50 -17.71
C PRO A 207 -0.62 16.33 -17.34
N ASP A 208 -1.47 16.03 -18.33
CA ASP A 208 -2.90 15.78 -18.10
C ASP A 208 -3.14 14.54 -17.22
N ASP A 209 -2.23 13.55 -17.26
CA ASP A 209 -2.29 12.37 -16.39
C ASP A 209 -2.01 12.75 -14.93
N ALA A 210 -1.08 13.67 -14.69
CA ALA A 210 -0.78 14.18 -13.34
C ALA A 210 -1.99 14.91 -12.75
N PHE A 211 -2.66 15.75 -13.53
CA PHE A 211 -3.89 16.44 -13.10
C PHE A 211 -5.02 15.45 -12.80
N ALA A 212 -5.21 14.44 -13.66
CA ALA A 212 -6.23 13.42 -13.46
C ALA A 212 -6.00 12.61 -12.17
N ILE A 213 -4.75 12.23 -11.89
CA ILE A 213 -4.40 11.56 -10.63
C ILE A 213 -4.62 12.50 -9.43
N ALA A 214 -4.20 13.76 -9.52
CA ALA A 214 -4.40 14.73 -8.45
C ALA A 214 -5.88 14.86 -8.08
N ARG A 215 -6.78 14.89 -9.07
CA ARG A 215 -8.25 14.92 -8.83
C ARG A 215 -8.77 13.66 -8.13
N LEU A 216 -8.27 12.48 -8.52
CA LEU A 216 -8.64 11.22 -7.89
C LEU A 216 -8.20 11.18 -6.42
N LEU A 217 -6.95 11.56 -6.16
CA LEU A 217 -6.38 11.65 -4.81
C LEU A 217 -7.11 12.68 -3.96
N HIS A 218 -7.42 13.86 -4.51
CA HIS A 218 -8.21 14.87 -3.82
C HIS A 218 -9.59 14.32 -3.38
N SER A 219 -10.28 13.58 -4.26
CA SER A 219 -11.54 12.93 -3.90
C SER A 219 -11.38 11.88 -2.80
N MET A 220 -10.31 11.07 -2.82
CA MET A 220 -10.03 10.09 -1.78
C MET A 220 -9.72 10.77 -0.43
N CYS A 221 -8.95 11.85 -0.45
CA CYS A 221 -8.62 12.66 0.72
C CYS A 221 -9.85 13.27 1.40
N ARG A 222 -10.86 13.71 0.64
CA ARG A 222 -12.12 14.19 1.22
C ARG A 222 -12.83 13.11 2.02
N VAL A 223 -12.95 11.91 1.45
CA VAL A 223 -13.55 10.75 2.14
C VAL A 223 -12.74 10.36 3.37
N TYR A 224 -11.41 10.41 3.27
CA TYR A 224 -10.51 10.22 4.42
C TYR A 224 -10.80 11.23 5.53
N GLY A 225 -10.90 12.53 5.20
CA GLY A 225 -11.21 13.58 6.18
C GLY A 225 -12.56 13.34 6.89
N GLU A 226 -13.61 13.01 6.14
CA GLU A 226 -14.93 12.67 6.68
C GLU A 226 -14.85 11.44 7.61
N THR A 227 -14.11 10.41 7.21
CA THR A 227 -13.92 9.18 8.00
C THR A 227 -13.16 9.46 9.29
N MET A 228 -12.13 10.30 9.25
CA MET A 228 -11.35 10.69 10.43
C MET A 228 -12.17 11.53 11.41
N GLU A 229 -12.99 12.48 10.92
CA GLU A 229 -13.92 13.24 11.79
C GLU A 229 -14.93 12.31 12.48
N MET A 230 -15.49 11.35 11.74
CA MET A 230 -16.37 10.33 12.35
C MET A 230 -15.65 9.48 13.39
N ALA A 231 -14.42 9.02 13.10
CA ALA A 231 -13.63 8.24 14.04
C ALA A 231 -13.32 9.03 15.33
N ARG A 232 -13.01 10.33 15.20
CA ARG A 232 -12.72 11.25 16.30
C ARG A 232 -13.92 11.51 17.20
N SER A 233 -15.15 11.36 16.69
CA SER A 233 -16.38 11.50 17.49
C SER A 233 -16.47 10.45 18.63
N ASN A 234 -15.80 9.30 18.47
CA ASN A 234 -15.60 8.36 19.57
C ASN A 234 -14.28 8.67 20.28
N GLU A 235 -14.31 9.67 21.15
CA GLU A 235 -13.12 10.16 21.87
C GLU A 235 -12.37 9.04 22.61
N TYR A 236 -13.08 8.06 23.17
CA TYR A 236 -12.46 6.94 23.87
C TYR A 236 -11.59 6.11 22.94
N LEU A 237 -12.13 5.64 21.81
CA LEU A 237 -11.36 4.84 20.86
C LEU A 237 -10.25 5.68 20.20
N TRP A 238 -10.53 6.94 19.88
CA TRP A 238 -9.56 7.83 19.25
C TRP A 238 -8.35 8.12 20.15
N THR A 239 -8.60 8.52 21.40
CA THR A 239 -7.55 8.85 22.37
C THR A 239 -6.67 7.65 22.71
N ASN A 240 -7.22 6.44 22.63
CA ASN A 240 -6.50 5.20 22.86
C ASN A 240 -5.88 4.58 21.59
N ALA A 241 -5.94 5.27 20.44
CA ALA A 241 -5.44 4.76 19.16
C ALA A 241 -6.08 3.42 18.75
N SER A 242 -7.33 3.20 19.15
CA SER A 242 -8.11 1.97 18.93
C SER A 242 -9.29 2.17 17.97
N ALA A 243 -9.42 3.35 17.38
CA ALA A 243 -10.44 3.60 16.37
C ALA A 243 -10.16 2.72 15.12
N PRO A 244 -11.17 2.08 14.52
CA PRO A 244 -10.98 1.13 13.43
C PRO A 244 -10.77 1.84 12.09
N VAL A 245 -9.77 2.73 12.03
CA VAL A 245 -9.43 3.53 10.85
C VAL A 245 -7.93 3.55 10.62
N ASP A 246 -7.53 3.67 9.36
CA ASP A 246 -6.13 3.84 8.99
C ASP A 246 -5.70 5.29 9.25
N VAL A 247 -5.10 5.55 10.42
CA VAL A 247 -4.70 6.92 10.83
C VAL A 247 -3.78 7.60 9.82
N ALA A 248 -2.92 6.84 9.16
CA ALA A 248 -2.22 7.23 7.95
C ALA A 248 -2.65 6.28 6.83
N ASP A 249 -3.48 6.77 5.92
CA ASP A 249 -4.00 5.98 4.81
C ASP A 249 -2.84 5.62 3.84
N LEU A 250 -2.44 4.35 3.85
CA LEU A 250 -1.32 3.88 3.04
C LEU A 250 -1.66 3.83 1.55
N ASP A 251 -2.94 3.72 1.18
CA ASP A 251 -3.37 3.66 -0.19
C ASP A 251 -3.21 5.04 -0.85
N ILE A 252 -3.74 6.09 -0.22
CA ILE A 252 -3.57 7.48 -0.67
C ILE A 252 -2.07 7.86 -0.62
N SER A 253 -1.38 7.54 0.48
CA SER A 253 0.03 7.90 0.65
C SER A 253 0.92 7.24 -0.41
N GLY A 254 0.73 5.95 -0.69
CA GLY A 254 1.53 5.24 -1.68
C GLY A 254 1.19 5.63 -3.11
N LEU A 255 -0.09 5.85 -3.45
CA LEU A 255 -0.49 6.38 -4.76
C LEU A 255 0.11 7.78 -5.00
N THR A 256 0.09 8.63 -3.98
CA THR A 256 0.74 9.95 -4.02
C THR A 256 2.24 9.80 -4.20
N ALA A 257 2.89 8.90 -3.45
CA ALA A 257 4.33 8.68 -3.55
C ALA A 257 4.75 8.22 -4.96
N PHE A 258 4.01 7.29 -5.56
CA PHE A 258 4.25 6.85 -6.94
C PHE A 258 4.06 7.97 -7.95
N SER A 259 3.02 8.79 -7.78
CA SER A 259 2.74 9.91 -8.67
C SER A 259 3.82 10.99 -8.59
N VAL A 260 4.27 11.32 -7.37
CA VAL A 260 5.36 12.29 -7.16
C VAL A 260 6.68 11.78 -7.75
N ARG A 261 6.99 10.49 -7.62
CA ARG A 261 8.18 9.90 -8.27
C ARG A 261 8.07 9.94 -9.79
N ARG A 262 6.87 9.74 -10.34
CA ARG A 262 6.63 9.69 -11.79
C ARG A 262 6.67 11.06 -12.47
N PHE A 263 6.03 12.06 -11.88
CA PHE A 263 5.81 13.39 -12.48
C PHE A 263 6.68 14.49 -11.87
N GLY A 264 7.33 14.21 -10.75
CA GLY A 264 8.12 15.16 -9.98
C GLY A 264 7.31 15.90 -8.91
N PRO A 265 7.97 16.33 -7.82
CA PRO A 265 7.31 16.97 -6.68
C PRO A 265 6.71 18.34 -7.02
N SER A 266 7.33 19.12 -7.90
CA SER A 266 6.81 20.44 -8.29
C SER A 266 5.52 20.29 -9.10
N THR A 267 5.53 19.45 -10.14
CA THR A 267 4.36 19.15 -10.97
C THR A 267 3.18 18.70 -10.12
N MET A 268 3.38 17.72 -9.24
CA MET A 268 2.30 17.23 -8.39
C MET A 268 1.79 18.30 -7.40
N ALA A 269 2.67 19.15 -6.86
CA ALA A 269 2.26 20.25 -6.00
C ALA A 269 1.37 21.27 -6.73
N ASP A 270 1.73 21.62 -7.97
CA ASP A 270 0.92 22.51 -8.82
C ASP A 270 -0.44 21.88 -9.11
N MET A 271 -0.47 20.59 -9.51
CA MET A 271 -1.72 19.88 -9.77
C MET A 271 -2.61 19.79 -8.52
N PHE A 272 -2.05 19.53 -7.34
CA PHE A 272 -2.84 19.54 -6.10
C PHE A 272 -3.41 20.91 -5.80
N ALA A 273 -2.66 22.00 -6.01
CA ALA A 273 -3.15 23.35 -5.83
C ALA A 273 -4.34 23.66 -6.78
N GLU A 274 -4.29 23.16 -8.01
CA GLU A 274 -5.38 23.32 -8.99
C GLU A 274 -6.66 22.53 -8.65
N THR A 275 -6.55 21.40 -7.95
CA THR A 275 -7.73 20.62 -7.54
C THR A 275 -8.60 21.29 -6.46
N GLY A 276 -8.13 22.39 -5.88
CA GLY A 276 -8.80 23.11 -4.81
C GLY A 276 -8.22 22.79 -3.43
N ARG A 277 -8.73 23.51 -2.42
CA ARG A 277 -8.25 23.37 -1.03
C ARG A 277 -8.88 22.17 -0.34
N LEU A 278 -8.04 21.37 0.32
CA LEU A 278 -8.45 20.34 1.27
C LEU A 278 -8.40 20.91 2.69
N ASP A 279 -9.28 20.40 3.55
CA ASP A 279 -9.14 20.58 5.00
C ASP A 279 -7.79 20.02 5.48
N PRO A 280 -7.18 20.60 6.53
CA PRO A 280 -5.89 20.14 7.04
C PRO A 280 -5.86 18.64 7.33
N LEU A 281 -6.92 18.11 7.96
CA LEU A 281 -7.07 16.69 8.24
C LEU A 281 -7.08 15.84 6.96
N ALA A 282 -7.86 16.24 5.95
CA ALA A 282 -7.97 15.53 4.67
C ALA A 282 -6.64 15.49 3.90
N ARG A 283 -5.77 16.46 4.12
CA ARG A 283 -4.51 16.63 3.40
C ARG A 283 -3.38 15.71 3.88
N ILE A 284 -3.42 15.27 5.15
CA ILE A 284 -2.36 14.47 5.80
C ILE A 284 -1.80 13.34 4.90
N PRO A 285 -2.61 12.43 4.32
CA PRO A 285 -2.05 11.34 3.52
C PRO A 285 -1.34 11.81 2.23
N LEU A 286 -1.70 12.96 1.66
CA LEU A 286 -0.95 13.54 0.53
C LEU A 286 0.44 13.99 0.98
N ASP A 287 0.51 14.74 2.09
CA ASP A 287 1.77 15.28 2.59
C ASP A 287 2.71 14.14 3.05
N LEU A 288 2.15 13.06 3.61
CA LEU A 288 2.89 11.82 3.89
C LEU A 288 3.42 11.15 2.62
N GLY A 289 2.59 11.02 1.58
CA GLY A 289 2.99 10.46 0.29
C GLY A 289 4.09 11.26 -0.41
N VAL A 290 3.99 12.60 -0.41
CA VAL A 290 5.04 13.49 -0.92
C VAL A 290 6.34 13.30 -0.13
N SER A 291 6.25 13.18 1.18
CA SER A 291 7.42 12.94 2.04
C SER A 291 8.08 11.60 1.75
N LEU A 292 7.29 10.53 1.57
CA LEU A 292 7.79 9.20 1.19
C LEU A 292 8.47 9.18 -0.18
N ALA A 293 7.96 9.94 -1.15
CA ALA A 293 8.58 10.03 -2.48
C ALA A 293 9.98 10.66 -2.44
N ARG A 294 10.21 11.61 -1.52
CA ARG A 294 11.48 12.33 -1.38
C ARG A 294 12.56 11.55 -0.63
N LEU A 295 12.19 10.48 0.08
CA LEU A 295 13.12 9.68 0.88
C LEU A 295 13.82 8.59 0.06
N ASN A 296 14.03 8.81 -1.24
CA ASN A 296 14.59 7.78 -2.11
C ASN A 296 15.99 7.33 -1.61
N PRO A 297 16.25 6.01 -1.57
CA PRO A 297 17.51 5.46 -1.04
C PRO A 297 18.72 5.68 -1.96
N SER A 298 18.54 6.17 -3.20
CA SER A 298 19.65 6.51 -4.10
C SER A 298 20.49 7.70 -3.64
N ASP A 299 20.04 8.45 -2.62
CA ASP A 299 20.78 9.57 -2.02
C ASP A 299 21.60 9.13 -0.76
N GLN A 300 21.75 7.81 -0.52
CA GLN A 300 22.48 7.25 0.63
C GLN A 300 23.66 6.33 0.24
N GLU A 301 24.06 6.28 -1.04
CA GLU A 301 25.35 5.73 -1.51
C GLU A 301 26.30 6.87 -1.94
#